data_AF-A0A832V008-F1
#
_entry.id   AF-A0A832V008-F1
#
_cell.length_a   1.000
_cell.length_b   1.000
_cell.length_c   1.000
_cell.angle_alpha   90.00
_cell.angle_beta   90.00
_cell.angle_gamma   90.00
#
_symmetry.space_group_name_H-M   'P 1'
#
loop_
_entity.id
_entity.type
_entity.pdbx_description
1 polymer ?
#
loop_
_entity_poly.entity_id
_entity_poly.type
_entity_poly.pdbx_seq_one_letter_code
_entity_poly.pdbx_strand_id
1 'polypeptide(L)'
;MAAPRTVDKWKSKKWYSVIAPDLFKNVVLCDTVAENPRLIPGRIVETNLSEVVAGYDSRRPTTKLRFRIKDVQGEKASTVFLGHRLHNEFERGLVRKNSSKVYSNDVFSTNDGKKIRLKGVLVTPSPINQSMKHDMRTKYLEIVKKEASSKNLNDFIHFILSGKLSGKLRSELKSIYSLKHALIKKTEIIFE
;
A
#
# COMPACT_ATOMS: atom_id res chain seq x y z
N MET A 1 10.93 50.79 -22.94
CA MET A 1 10.61 50.17 -21.63
C MET A 1 11.49 48.93 -21.47
N ALA A 2 12.39 48.92 -20.48
CA ALA A 2 13.22 47.75 -20.21
C ALA A 2 12.32 46.58 -19.76
N ALA A 3 12.50 45.40 -20.35
CA ALA A 3 11.76 44.21 -19.95
C ALA A 3 11.99 43.94 -18.45
N PRO A 4 10.94 43.63 -17.67
CA PRO A 4 11.08 43.40 -16.24
C PRO A 4 12.10 42.29 -15.99
N ARG A 5 13.09 42.60 -15.15
CA ARG A 5 14.19 41.71 -14.77
C ARG A 5 13.59 40.40 -14.26
N THR A 6 13.73 39.32 -15.03
CA THR A 6 13.11 38.04 -14.71
C THR A 6 13.72 37.51 -13.42
N VAL A 7 12.98 37.63 -12.31
CA VAL A 7 13.43 37.10 -11.02
C VAL A 7 13.40 35.58 -11.10
N ASP A 8 14.51 34.97 -10.71
CA ASP A 8 14.69 33.53 -10.75
C ASP A 8 13.73 32.85 -9.74
N LYS A 9 12.70 32.18 -10.28
CA LYS A 9 11.62 31.53 -9.53
C LYS A 9 12.13 30.36 -8.67
N TRP A 10 13.36 29.90 -8.87
CA TRP A 10 13.92 28.86 -8.01
C TRP A 10 14.32 29.40 -6.64
N LYS A 11 14.80 30.65 -6.58
CA LYS A 11 15.30 31.27 -5.34
C LYS A 11 14.22 31.52 -4.29
N SER A 12 12.95 31.60 -4.69
CA SER A 12 11.82 31.76 -3.77
C SER A 12 11.32 30.45 -3.14
N LYS A 13 11.78 29.29 -3.60
CA LYS A 13 11.33 27.99 -3.08
C LYS A 13 12.06 27.61 -1.80
N LYS A 14 11.30 27.04 -0.86
CA LYS A 14 11.81 26.45 0.38
C LYS A 14 11.65 24.94 0.34
N TRP A 15 12.53 24.25 1.05
CA TRP A 15 12.48 22.80 1.24
C TRP A 15 11.62 22.47 2.45
N TYR A 16 10.81 21.42 2.33
CA TYR A 16 9.92 20.92 3.36
C TYR A 16 10.12 19.41 3.49
N SER A 17 10.43 18.95 4.70
CA SER A 17 10.61 17.53 4.97
C SER A 17 9.27 16.86 5.20
N VAL A 18 8.99 15.84 4.40
CA VAL A 18 7.75 15.04 4.46
C VAL A 18 7.93 13.93 5.49
N ILE A 19 7.07 13.93 6.50
CA ILE A 19 7.10 13.00 7.63
C ILE A 19 6.01 11.96 7.45
N ALA A 20 6.37 10.69 7.64
CA ALA A 20 5.43 9.58 7.64
C ALA A 20 4.45 9.69 8.82
N PRO A 21 3.25 9.09 8.74
CA PRO A 21 2.33 9.03 9.88
C PRO A 21 2.92 8.24 11.06
N ASP A 22 2.35 8.38 12.26
CA ASP A 22 2.80 7.69 13.48
C ASP A 22 2.90 6.17 13.33
N LEU A 23 2.07 5.58 12.47
CA LEU A 23 2.14 4.20 11.98
C LEU A 23 3.57 3.77 11.64
N PHE A 24 4.34 4.66 11.04
CA PHE A 24 5.69 4.39 10.54
C PHE A 24 6.76 5.12 11.36
N LYS A 25 6.49 5.40 12.64
CA LYS A 25 7.45 6.02 13.57
C LYS A 25 7.97 7.40 13.12
N ASN A 26 7.15 8.16 12.41
CA ASN A 26 7.47 9.53 11.98
C ASN A 26 8.82 9.65 11.24
N VAL A 27 9.14 8.65 10.43
CA VAL A 27 10.33 8.63 9.58
C VAL A 27 10.21 9.71 8.50
N VAL A 28 11.32 10.37 8.19
CA VAL A 28 11.41 11.31 7.07
C VAL A 28 11.39 10.52 5.76
N LEU A 29 10.40 10.79 4.91
CA LEU A 29 10.19 10.09 3.65
C LEU A 29 10.99 10.72 2.51
N CYS A 30 10.83 12.02 2.33
CA CYS A 30 11.49 12.80 1.29
C CYS A 30 11.41 14.29 1.61
N ASP A 31 12.17 15.09 0.88
CA ASP A 31 12.02 16.54 0.90
C ASP A 31 11.26 17.00 -0.33
N THR A 32 10.38 17.98 -0.13
CA THR A 32 9.58 18.59 -1.20
C THR A 32 9.81 20.08 -1.23
N VAL A 33 9.91 20.64 -2.44
CA VAL A 33 10.06 22.09 -2.62
C VAL A 33 8.73 22.76 -2.91
N ALA A 34 8.50 23.92 -2.30
CA ALA A 34 7.39 24.80 -2.65
C ALA A 34 7.75 26.26 -2.35
N GLU A 35 7.16 27.17 -3.11
CA GLU A 35 7.23 28.61 -2.83
C GLU A 35 6.32 28.97 -1.65
N ASN A 36 5.08 28.46 -1.68
CA ASN A 36 4.10 28.66 -0.63
C ASN A 36 3.73 27.33 0.06
N PRO A 37 3.66 27.29 1.40
CA PRO A 37 3.25 26.10 2.16
C PRO A 37 1.88 25.56 1.75
N ARG A 38 0.97 26.44 1.32
CA ARG A 38 -0.40 26.09 0.90
C ARG A 38 -0.46 25.21 -0.35
N LEU A 39 0.62 25.13 -1.14
CA LEU A 39 0.69 24.35 -2.38
C LEU A 39 1.15 22.89 -2.17
N ILE A 40 1.51 22.54 -0.93
CA ILE A 40 2.07 21.23 -0.57
C ILE A 40 0.95 20.23 -0.21
N PRO A 41 -0.09 20.60 0.55
CA PRO A 41 -1.20 19.69 0.85
C PRO A 41 -1.83 19.11 -0.41
N GLY A 42 -2.13 17.81 -0.37
CA GLY A 42 -2.69 17.08 -1.51
C GLY A 42 -1.66 16.40 -2.42
N ARG A 43 -0.37 16.74 -2.32
CA ARG A 43 0.68 15.99 -3.05
C ARG A 43 0.73 14.55 -2.55
N ILE A 44 0.96 13.63 -3.49
CA ILE A 44 1.12 12.21 -3.21
C ILE A 44 2.61 11.89 -3.30
N VAL A 45 3.14 11.33 -2.22
CA VAL A 45 4.51 10.84 -2.14
C VAL A 45 4.49 9.32 -2.21
N GLU A 46 5.35 8.75 -3.04
CA GLU A 46 5.55 7.31 -3.12
C GLU A 46 6.93 6.94 -2.59
N THR A 47 6.99 5.99 -1.67
CA THR A 47 8.26 5.46 -1.13
C THR A 47 8.23 3.94 -1.07
N ASN A 48 9.40 3.31 -0.96
CA ASN A 48 9.47 1.87 -0.80
C ASN A 48 9.32 1.48 0.67
N LEU A 49 8.68 0.33 0.94
CA LEU A 49 8.54 -0.18 2.31
C LEU A 49 9.90 -0.42 3.00
N SER A 50 10.93 -0.81 2.23
CA SER A 50 12.29 -1.07 2.72
C SER A 50 13.00 0.16 3.27
N GLU A 51 12.64 1.35 2.79
CA GLU A 51 13.21 2.63 3.26
C GLU A 51 12.53 3.09 4.55
N VAL A 52 11.26 2.70 4.74
CA VAL A 52 10.44 3.14 5.89
C VAL A 52 10.59 2.20 7.09
N VAL A 53 10.73 0.90 6.86
CA VAL A 53 10.85 -0.11 7.92
C VAL A 53 12.23 -0.76 7.89
N ALA A 54 13.08 -0.38 8.84
CA ALA A 54 14.37 -1.02 9.05
C ALA A 54 14.17 -2.52 9.38
N GLY A 55 14.80 -3.40 8.58
CA GLY A 55 14.75 -4.86 8.77
C GLY A 55 13.89 -5.63 7.76
N TYR A 56 13.19 -4.96 6.83
CA TYR A 56 12.61 -5.65 5.67
C TYR A 56 13.70 -5.98 4.65
N ASP A 57 13.65 -7.17 4.02
CA ASP A 57 14.69 -7.63 3.08
C ASP A 57 14.91 -6.58 1.97
N SER A 58 15.98 -5.82 2.12
CA SER A 58 16.28 -4.65 1.29
C SER A 58 16.74 -5.06 -0.11
N ARG A 59 16.97 -6.37 -0.33
CA ARG A 59 17.47 -6.89 -1.61
C ARG A 59 16.42 -6.88 -2.72
N ARG A 60 15.12 -6.88 -2.40
CA ARG A 60 14.03 -6.77 -3.39
C ARG A 60 12.84 -5.98 -2.83
N PRO A 61 12.84 -4.62 -2.95
CA PRO A 61 11.71 -3.81 -2.52
C PRO A 61 10.47 -4.18 -3.33
N THR A 62 9.60 -4.96 -2.70
CA THR A 62 8.44 -5.58 -3.36
C THR A 62 7.20 -4.67 -3.29
N THR A 63 7.17 -3.76 -2.32
CA THR A 63 5.99 -2.98 -1.96
C THR A 63 6.29 -1.48 -1.97
N LYS A 64 5.48 -0.74 -2.72
CA LYS A 64 5.41 0.71 -2.74
C LYS A 64 4.31 1.20 -1.81
N LEU A 65 4.60 2.20 -1.01
CA LEU A 65 3.67 2.89 -0.14
C LEU A 65 3.29 4.23 -0.77
N ARG A 66 2.03 4.65 -0.59
CA ARG A 66 1.52 5.93 -1.08
C ARG A 66 1.02 6.74 0.10
N PHE A 67 1.54 7.95 0.24
CA PHE A 67 1.21 8.89 1.29
C PHE A 67 0.64 10.16 0.66
N ARG A 68 -0.35 10.78 1.31
CA ARG A 68 -0.89 12.09 0.93
C ARG A 68 -0.50 13.11 1.99
N ILE A 69 0.08 14.24 1.59
CA ILE A 69 0.36 15.32 2.52
C ILE A 69 -0.96 15.96 2.94
N LYS A 70 -1.22 16.03 4.25
CA LYS A 70 -2.44 16.61 4.83
C LYS A 70 -2.20 18.03 5.29
N ASP A 71 -1.15 18.25 6.05
CA ASP A 71 -0.87 19.54 6.69
C ASP A 71 0.63 19.83 6.70
N VAL A 72 0.98 21.11 6.83
CA VAL A 72 2.37 21.59 6.88
C VAL A 72 2.52 22.48 8.11
N GLN A 73 3.39 22.08 9.03
CA GLN A 73 3.71 22.80 10.25
C GLN A 73 5.17 23.26 10.19
N GLY A 74 5.36 24.57 9.97
CA GLY A 74 6.69 25.13 9.72
C GLY A 74 7.31 24.55 8.45
N GLU A 75 8.42 23.83 8.59
CA GLU A 75 9.12 23.15 7.49
C GLU A 75 8.79 21.65 7.40
N LYS A 76 7.92 21.15 8.28
CA LYS A 76 7.55 19.73 8.35
C LYS A 76 6.18 19.50 7.75
N ALA A 77 6.08 18.56 6.81
CA ALA A 77 4.84 18.19 6.16
C ALA A 77 4.32 16.85 6.70
N SER A 78 3.18 16.86 7.39
CA SER A 78 2.53 15.68 7.95
C SER A 78 1.71 14.96 6.89
N THR A 79 1.85 13.63 6.83
CA THR A 79 1.16 12.80 5.84
C THR A 79 0.09 11.91 6.43
N VAL A 80 -0.79 11.44 5.54
CA VAL A 80 -1.77 10.39 5.79
C VAL A 80 -1.47 9.23 4.85
N PHE A 81 -1.52 8.00 5.36
CA PHE A 81 -1.38 6.81 4.55
C PHE A 81 -2.58 6.65 3.61
N LEU A 82 -2.33 6.57 2.30
CA LEU A 82 -3.38 6.37 1.29
C LEU A 82 -3.57 4.87 1.00
N GLY A 83 -2.48 4.11 0.99
CA GLY A 83 -2.49 2.72 0.61
C GLY A 83 -1.12 2.18 0.20
N HIS A 84 -1.09 0.88 -0.10
CA HIS A 84 0.11 0.22 -0.63
C HIS A 84 -0.17 -0.42 -1.98
N ARG A 85 0.88 -0.67 -2.75
CA ARG A 85 0.83 -1.40 -4.01
C ARG A 85 2.09 -2.25 -4.15
N LEU A 86 1.95 -3.46 -4.69
CA LEU A 86 3.11 -4.22 -5.16
C LEU A 86 3.76 -3.56 -6.37
N HIS A 87 5.07 -3.72 -6.51
CA HIS A 87 5.77 -3.28 -7.70
C HIS A 87 5.27 -4.05 -8.93
N ASN A 88 5.15 -3.37 -10.08
CA ASN A 88 4.60 -3.97 -11.29
C ASN A 88 5.48 -5.12 -11.80
N GLU A 89 6.80 -4.97 -11.72
CA GLU A 89 7.76 -6.00 -12.13
C GLU A 89 7.58 -7.26 -11.28
N PHE A 90 7.48 -7.09 -9.96
CA PHE A 90 7.24 -8.19 -9.04
C PHE A 90 5.90 -8.88 -9.34
N GLU A 91 4.82 -8.10 -9.52
CA GLU A 91 3.50 -8.66 -9.83
C GLU A 91 3.50 -9.46 -11.15
N ARG A 92 4.17 -8.95 -12.18
CA ARG A 92 4.31 -9.64 -13.47
C ARG A 92 5.11 -10.94 -13.32
N GLY A 93 6.15 -10.95 -12.50
CA GLY A 93 6.99 -12.12 -12.24
C GLY A 93 6.33 -13.24 -11.41
N LEU A 94 5.24 -12.96 -10.69
CA LEU A 94 4.54 -13.97 -9.89
C LEU A 94 3.89 -15.07 -10.75
N VAL A 95 3.41 -14.70 -11.93
CA VAL A 95 2.63 -15.57 -12.81
C VAL A 95 3.56 -16.18 -13.84
N ARG A 96 3.49 -17.49 -14.01
CA ARG A 96 4.22 -18.20 -15.07
C ARG A 96 3.25 -18.92 -16.00
N LYS A 97 3.74 -19.37 -17.15
CA LYS A 97 2.98 -20.27 -18.03
C LYS A 97 2.53 -21.49 -17.22
N ASN A 98 1.33 -22.00 -17.52
CA ASN A 98 0.72 -23.15 -16.83
C ASN A 98 0.42 -22.91 -15.35
N SER A 99 0.17 -21.66 -14.94
CA SER A 99 -0.34 -21.32 -13.61
C SER A 99 -1.70 -20.63 -13.72
N SER A 100 -2.51 -20.72 -12.67
CA SER A 100 -3.76 -19.96 -12.58
C SER A 100 -3.62 -18.83 -11.57
N LYS A 101 -4.20 -17.69 -11.92
CA LYS A 101 -4.28 -16.51 -11.06
C LYS A 101 -5.73 -16.27 -10.66
N VAL A 102 -5.96 -16.13 -9.37
CA VAL A 102 -7.25 -15.76 -8.81
C VAL A 102 -7.13 -14.35 -8.25
N TYR A 103 -8.01 -13.47 -8.71
CA TYR A 103 -8.11 -12.10 -8.25
C TYR A 103 -9.37 -11.92 -7.40
N SER A 104 -9.23 -11.09 -6.36
CA SER A 104 -10.31 -10.55 -5.53
C SER A 104 -10.16 -9.04 -5.43
N ASN A 105 -11.28 -8.33 -5.34
CA ASN A 105 -11.32 -6.87 -5.22
C ASN A 105 -12.56 -6.49 -4.44
N ASP A 106 -12.37 -6.34 -3.14
CA ASP A 106 -13.49 -6.26 -2.21
C ASP A 106 -13.25 -5.16 -1.19
N VAL A 107 -14.34 -4.59 -0.70
CA VAL A 107 -14.33 -3.53 0.31
C VAL A 107 -14.69 -4.15 1.64
N PHE A 108 -13.87 -3.87 2.65
CA PHE A 108 -14.02 -4.36 4.00
C PHE A 108 -14.14 -3.19 4.97
N SER A 109 -14.96 -3.35 5.99
CA SER A 109 -15.06 -2.42 7.11
C SER A 109 -14.19 -2.93 8.26
N THR A 110 -13.31 -2.06 8.77
CA THR A 110 -12.54 -2.34 9.99
C THR A 110 -13.38 -2.08 11.24
N ASN A 111 -12.88 -2.50 12.39
CA ASN A 111 -13.52 -2.22 13.68
C ASN A 111 -13.78 -0.72 13.91
N ASP A 112 -12.87 0.15 13.46
CA ASP A 112 -12.98 1.60 13.59
C ASP A 112 -14.02 2.25 12.63
N GLY A 113 -14.85 1.46 11.95
CA GLY A 113 -15.84 1.93 10.97
C GLY A 113 -15.26 2.43 9.64
N LYS A 114 -13.93 2.43 9.49
CA LYS A 114 -13.25 2.83 8.25
C LYS A 114 -13.37 1.75 7.16
N LYS A 115 -13.55 2.19 5.91
CA LYS A 115 -13.67 1.31 4.73
C LYS A 115 -12.32 1.20 4.01
N ILE A 116 -11.91 -0.04 3.74
CA ILE A 116 -10.66 -0.35 3.05
C ILE A 116 -10.97 -1.24 1.84
N ARG A 117 -10.49 -0.86 0.66
CA ARG A 117 -10.51 -1.72 -0.52
C ARG A 117 -9.22 -2.53 -0.60
N LEU A 118 -9.35 -3.84 -0.70
CA LEU A 118 -8.24 -4.76 -0.85
C LEU A 118 -8.32 -5.50 -2.18
N LYS A 119 -7.21 -5.49 -2.91
CA LYS A 119 -7.02 -6.30 -4.10
C LYS A 119 -6.10 -7.47 -3.77
N GLY A 120 -6.67 -8.67 -3.65
CA GLY A 120 -5.93 -9.89 -3.41
C GLY A 120 -5.49 -10.56 -4.71
N VAL A 121 -4.35 -11.24 -4.65
CA VAL A 121 -3.83 -12.07 -5.73
C VAL A 121 -3.39 -13.41 -5.14
N LEU A 122 -4.00 -14.48 -5.64
CA LEU A 122 -3.61 -15.85 -5.35
C LEU A 122 -3.05 -16.48 -6.63
N VAL A 123 -1.91 -17.15 -6.53
CA VAL A 123 -1.25 -17.83 -7.64
C VAL A 123 -1.07 -19.30 -7.28
N THR A 124 -1.62 -20.17 -8.12
CA THR A 124 -1.48 -21.63 -8.00
C THR A 124 -0.27 -22.12 -8.80
N PRO A 125 0.33 -23.27 -8.44
CA PRO A 125 1.40 -23.87 -9.22
C PRO A 125 0.93 -24.42 -10.58
N SER A 126 -0.32 -24.88 -10.68
CA SER A 126 -0.91 -25.52 -11.86
C SER A 126 -2.22 -24.83 -12.25
N PRO A 127 -2.74 -25.01 -13.48
CA PRO A 127 -4.06 -24.53 -13.82
C PRO A 127 -5.12 -25.22 -12.96
N ILE A 128 -6.14 -24.46 -12.57
CA ILE A 128 -7.26 -24.96 -11.74
C ILE A 128 -8.60 -24.70 -12.43
N ASN A 129 -9.58 -25.54 -12.13
CA ASN A 129 -10.95 -25.45 -12.64
C ASN A 129 -11.65 -24.18 -12.15
N GLN A 130 -12.68 -23.76 -12.88
CA GLN A 130 -13.42 -22.54 -12.56
C GLN A 130 -14.18 -22.62 -11.22
N SER A 131 -14.70 -23.80 -10.86
CA SER A 131 -15.32 -24.06 -9.55
C SER A 131 -14.34 -23.81 -8.40
N MET A 132 -13.15 -24.42 -8.46
CA MET A 132 -12.11 -24.21 -7.45
C MET A 132 -11.66 -22.75 -7.35
N LYS A 133 -11.63 -22.01 -8.46
CA LYS A 133 -11.35 -20.56 -8.44
C LYS A 133 -12.44 -19.79 -7.69
N HIS A 134 -13.69 -20.20 -7.80
CA HIS A 134 -14.80 -19.60 -7.07
C HIS A 134 -14.68 -19.89 -5.57
N ASP A 135 -14.47 -21.16 -5.19
CA ASP A 135 -14.33 -21.56 -3.79
C ASP A 135 -13.18 -20.84 -3.09
N MET A 136 -12.04 -20.67 -3.78
CA MET A 136 -10.92 -19.87 -3.28
C MET A 136 -11.27 -18.41 -3.04
N ARG A 137 -12.10 -17.79 -3.90
CA ARG A 137 -12.52 -16.39 -3.71
C ARG A 137 -13.44 -16.27 -2.52
N THR A 138 -14.41 -17.18 -2.39
CA THR A 138 -15.35 -17.19 -1.26
C THR A 138 -14.61 -17.37 0.06
N LYS A 139 -13.70 -18.35 0.13
CA LYS A 139 -12.89 -18.56 1.34
C LYS A 139 -11.93 -17.39 1.62
N TYR A 140 -11.31 -16.80 0.58
CA TYR A 140 -10.50 -15.59 0.74
C TYR A 140 -11.32 -14.44 1.36
N LEU A 141 -12.54 -14.22 0.88
CA LEU A 141 -13.44 -13.18 1.39
C LEU A 141 -13.78 -13.38 2.86
N GLU A 142 -14.11 -14.61 3.26
CA GLU A 142 -14.41 -14.95 4.65
C GLU A 142 -13.24 -14.65 5.59
N ILE A 143 -12.03 -15.06 5.21
CA ILE A 143 -10.82 -14.87 6.02
C ILE A 143 -10.50 -13.39 6.17
N VAL A 144 -10.51 -12.65 5.07
CA VAL A 144 -10.18 -11.22 5.09
C VAL A 144 -11.24 -10.43 5.84
N LYS A 145 -12.53 -10.77 5.70
CA LYS A 145 -13.62 -10.14 6.45
C LYS A 145 -13.46 -10.37 7.95
N LYS A 146 -13.17 -11.61 8.38
CA LYS A 146 -12.93 -11.95 9.78
C LYS A 146 -11.76 -11.17 10.38
N GLU A 147 -10.64 -11.08 9.65
CA GLU A 147 -9.46 -10.34 10.10
C GLU A 147 -9.67 -8.82 10.11
N ALA A 148 -10.39 -8.28 9.13
CA ALA A 148 -10.70 -6.86 9.05
C ALA A 148 -11.63 -6.42 10.19
N SER A 149 -12.66 -7.19 10.50
CA SER A 149 -13.59 -6.87 11.59
C SER A 149 -12.97 -7.02 12.98
N SER A 150 -11.93 -7.83 13.13
CA SER A 150 -11.28 -8.06 14.43
C SER A 150 -10.23 -7.00 14.81
N LYS A 151 -9.74 -6.20 13.86
CA LYS A 151 -8.58 -5.31 14.07
C LYS A 151 -8.93 -3.86 13.75
N ASN A 152 -8.25 -2.96 14.45
CA ASN A 152 -8.27 -1.53 14.12
C ASN A 152 -7.52 -1.29 12.81
N LEU A 153 -7.77 -0.16 12.14
CA LEU A 153 -7.20 0.14 10.83
C LEU A 153 -5.67 0.14 10.86
N ASN A 154 -5.09 0.73 11.91
CA ASN A 154 -3.64 0.83 12.07
C ASN A 154 -3.00 -0.56 12.19
N ASP A 155 -3.53 -1.39 13.09
CA ASP A 155 -3.05 -2.75 13.31
C ASP A 155 -3.26 -3.64 12.08
N PHE A 156 -4.36 -3.44 11.37
CA PHE A 156 -4.66 -4.17 10.16
C PHE A 156 -3.68 -3.83 9.02
N ILE A 157 -3.32 -2.56 8.85
CA ILE A 157 -2.28 -2.15 7.89
C ILE A 157 -0.94 -2.75 8.27
N HIS A 158 -0.55 -2.72 9.55
CA HIS A 158 0.68 -3.38 10.01
C HIS A 158 0.67 -4.88 9.74
N PHE A 159 -0.47 -5.54 9.96
CA PHE A 159 -0.66 -6.95 9.72
C PHE A 159 -0.51 -7.32 8.23
N ILE A 160 -0.99 -6.45 7.34
CA ILE A 160 -0.83 -6.55 5.89
C ILE A 160 0.63 -6.36 5.48
N LEU A 161 1.26 -5.27 5.91
CA LEU A 161 2.63 -4.92 5.51
C LEU A 161 3.67 -5.92 6.04
N SER A 162 3.42 -6.51 7.21
CA SER A 162 4.26 -7.57 7.78
C SER A 162 4.14 -8.91 7.02
N GLY A 163 3.19 -9.04 6.08
CA GLY A 163 2.96 -10.30 5.36
C GLY A 163 2.26 -11.39 6.16
N LYS A 164 1.84 -11.11 7.41
CA LYS A 164 1.15 -12.10 8.26
C LYS A 164 -0.21 -12.49 7.69
N LEU A 165 -0.95 -11.56 7.09
CA LEU A 165 -2.21 -11.89 6.38
C LEU A 165 -1.96 -12.85 5.21
N SER A 166 -0.88 -12.64 4.48
CA SER A 166 -0.48 -13.51 3.35
C SER A 166 -0.13 -14.93 3.81
N GLY A 167 0.57 -15.05 4.95
CA GLY A 167 0.85 -16.34 5.58
C GLY A 167 -0.42 -17.06 6.03
N LYS A 168 -1.34 -16.34 6.67
CA LYS A 168 -2.63 -16.89 7.14
C LYS A 168 -3.50 -17.39 5.97
N LEU A 169 -3.62 -16.58 4.92
CA LEU A 169 -4.31 -16.98 3.69
C LEU A 169 -3.71 -18.25 3.08
N ARG A 170 -2.38 -18.37 3.06
CA ARG A 170 -1.71 -19.57 2.53
C ARG A 170 -2.04 -20.83 3.34
N SER A 171 -2.05 -20.73 4.66
CA SER A 171 -2.36 -21.86 5.55
C SER A 171 -3.81 -22.32 5.41
N GLU A 172 -4.76 -21.39 5.40
CA GLU A 172 -6.19 -21.73 5.38
C GLU A 172 -6.70 -22.15 4.00
N LEU A 173 -6.15 -21.58 2.93
CA LEU A 173 -6.51 -21.95 1.55
C LEU A 173 -5.85 -23.27 1.11
N LYS A 174 -4.83 -23.76 1.83
CA LYS A 174 -4.20 -25.06 1.58
C LYS A 174 -5.21 -26.21 1.62
N SER A 175 -6.31 -26.07 2.36
CA SER A 175 -7.37 -27.09 2.41
C SER A 175 -8.08 -27.30 1.07
N ILE A 176 -8.10 -26.29 0.20
CA ILE A 176 -8.72 -26.37 -1.13
C ILE A 176 -7.66 -26.81 -2.15
N TYR A 177 -6.53 -26.08 -2.19
CA TYR A 177 -5.45 -26.38 -3.11
C TYR A 177 -4.14 -25.71 -2.65
N SER A 178 -3.01 -26.24 -3.12
CA SER A 178 -1.71 -25.65 -2.84
C SER A 178 -1.53 -24.29 -3.53
N LEU A 179 -1.07 -23.28 -2.78
CA LEU A 179 -0.77 -21.96 -3.32
C LEU A 179 0.74 -21.74 -3.41
N LYS A 180 1.18 -21.21 -4.56
CA LYS A 180 2.56 -20.79 -4.76
C LYS A 180 2.80 -19.43 -4.10
N HIS A 181 1.89 -18.49 -4.33
CA HIS A 181 1.90 -17.17 -3.72
C HIS A 181 0.47 -16.76 -3.32
N ALA A 182 0.32 -16.19 -2.13
CA ALA A 182 -0.90 -15.54 -1.67
C ALA A 182 -0.47 -14.15 -1.19
N LEU A 183 -0.86 -13.10 -1.92
CA LEU A 183 -0.36 -11.76 -1.69
C LEU A 183 -1.47 -10.74 -1.84
N ILE A 184 -1.30 -9.61 -1.17
CA ILE A 184 -2.17 -8.45 -1.34
C ILE A 184 -1.49 -7.54 -2.34
N LYS A 185 -2.15 -7.33 -3.48
CA LYS A 185 -1.62 -6.53 -4.58
C LYS A 185 -1.71 -5.04 -4.30
N LYS A 186 -2.84 -4.60 -3.74
CA LYS A 186 -3.13 -3.19 -3.50
C LYS A 186 -4.07 -3.05 -2.32
N THR A 187 -3.78 -2.07 -1.47
CA THR A 187 -4.72 -1.55 -0.48
C THR A 187 -5.02 -0.11 -0.81
N GLU A 188 -6.29 0.28 -0.74
CA GLU A 188 -6.74 1.67 -0.85
C GLU A 188 -7.64 1.96 0.35
N ILE A 189 -7.33 3.01 1.09
CA ILE A 189 -8.25 3.53 2.10
C ILE A 189 -9.28 4.39 1.39
N ILE A 190 -10.55 4.10 1.63
CA ILE A 190 -11.65 4.91 1.13
C ILE A 190 -11.87 5.97 2.19
N PHE A 191 -11.44 7.21 1.88
CA PHE A 191 -11.82 8.37 2.66
C PHE A 191 -13.25 8.71 2.25
N GLU A 192 -14.17 8.52 3.19
CA GLU A 192 -15.56 8.99 3.08
C GLU A 192 -15.62 10.46 3.52
#